data_AF-A0A2S2BRC8-F1
#
_entry.id   AF-A0A2S2BRC8-F1
#
_cell.length_a   1.000
_cell.length_b   1.000
_cell.length_c   1.000
_cell.angle_alpha   90.00
_cell.angle_beta   90.00
_cell.angle_gamma   90.00
#
_symmetry.space_group_name_H-M   'P 1'
#
loop_
_entity.id
_entity.type
_entity.pdbx_description
1 polymer ?
#
loop_
_entity_poly.entity_id
_entity_poly.type
_entity_poly.pdbx_seq_one_letter_code
_entity_poly.pdbx_strand_id
1 'polypeptide(L)'
;MSEISNPDPSTPGGLRIGTLEREQAATALAAHFAAGRLDTDEFDSRVRQAYLAKTAADLAPLFADLPGEQRFGTEVEYEPEPSRRDPGREAAALRTLLFVIAVLAAVLWVFVVRVPPLVFLPIIWLVLARHHLGRRSCRAW
;
A
#
# COMPACT_ATOMS: atom_id res chain seq x y z
N MET A 1 14.64 -15.95 -38.90
CA MET A 1 13.53 -16.03 -37.91
C MET A 1 14.18 -16.21 -36.54
N SER A 2 14.56 -15.08 -35.94
CA SER A 2 15.02 -14.86 -34.54
C SER A 2 15.81 -15.98 -33.85
N GLU A 3 17.10 -15.95 -34.16
CA GLU A 3 18.26 -16.39 -33.41
C GLU A 3 18.14 -16.19 -31.88
N ILE A 4 18.27 -17.30 -31.15
CA ILE A 4 18.90 -17.48 -29.83
C ILE A 4 19.02 -16.21 -28.99
N SER A 5 18.08 -16.02 -28.07
CA SER A 5 18.17 -15.03 -27.00
C SER A 5 19.43 -15.30 -26.17
N ASN A 6 20.32 -14.32 -26.23
CA ASN A 6 21.66 -14.27 -25.67
C ASN A 6 21.71 -14.68 -24.18
N PRO A 7 22.58 -15.61 -23.74
CA PRO A 7 22.81 -15.85 -22.31
C PRO A 7 23.56 -14.66 -21.69
N ASP A 8 22.93 -13.96 -20.74
CA ASP A 8 23.49 -12.81 -20.01
C ASP A 8 24.61 -13.26 -19.03
N PRO A 9 25.83 -12.68 -19.11
CA PRO A 9 27.02 -13.11 -18.35
C PRO A 9 27.04 -12.76 -16.83
N SER A 10 25.90 -12.68 -16.16
CA SER A 10 25.79 -12.15 -14.77
C SER A 10 25.50 -13.19 -13.68
N THR A 11 25.84 -14.46 -13.84
CA THR A 11 25.71 -15.45 -12.75
C THR A 11 27.05 -15.63 -12.04
N PRO A 12 27.16 -15.04 -10.84
CA PRO A 12 27.55 -15.81 -9.68
C PRO A 12 26.50 -15.63 -8.57
N GLY A 13 25.58 -16.61 -8.44
CA GLY A 13 25.02 -16.95 -7.12
C GLY A 13 23.67 -16.38 -6.66
N GLY A 14 22.78 -15.89 -7.53
CA GLY A 14 21.41 -15.60 -7.07
C GLY A 14 20.50 -14.96 -8.10
N LEU A 15 19.28 -15.48 -8.25
CA LEU A 15 18.23 -14.89 -9.06
C LEU A 15 18.06 -13.41 -8.68
N ARG A 16 18.23 -12.51 -9.67
CA ARG A 16 18.03 -11.06 -9.48
C ARG A 16 16.56 -10.79 -9.21
N ILE A 17 16.28 -10.08 -8.11
CA ILE A 17 14.92 -9.75 -7.70
C ILE A 17 14.50 -8.38 -8.24
N GLY A 18 13.21 -8.24 -8.54
CA GLY A 18 12.59 -7.00 -9.00
C GLY A 18 12.11 -6.11 -7.86
N THR A 19 11.30 -5.11 -8.18
CA THR A 19 10.68 -4.24 -7.18
C THR A 19 9.57 -4.94 -6.42
N LEU A 20 8.81 -5.81 -7.08
CA LEU A 20 7.71 -6.57 -6.49
C LEU A 20 8.21 -7.45 -5.33
N GLU A 21 9.30 -8.17 -5.54
CA GLU A 21 9.89 -9.07 -4.55
C GLU A 21 10.45 -8.30 -3.35
N ARG A 22 11.05 -7.12 -3.59
CA ARG A 22 11.52 -6.22 -2.54
C ARG A 22 10.36 -5.69 -1.69
N GLU A 23 9.25 -5.30 -2.33
CA GLU A 23 8.04 -4.86 -1.62
C GLU A 23 7.39 -5.99 -0.82
N GLN A 24 7.37 -7.20 -1.37
CA GLN A 24 6.88 -8.39 -0.66
C GLN A 24 7.72 -8.67 0.58
N ALA A 25 9.04 -8.59 0.48
CA ALA A 25 9.93 -8.74 1.63
C ALA A 25 9.68 -7.65 2.69
N ALA A 26 9.57 -6.39 2.29
CA ALA A 26 9.25 -5.30 3.21
C ALA A 26 7.89 -5.49 3.91
N THR A 27 6.89 -5.98 3.18
CA THR A 27 5.57 -6.29 3.73
C THR A 27 5.61 -7.43 4.76
N ALA A 28 6.39 -8.48 4.48
CA ALA A 28 6.59 -9.58 5.42
C ALA A 28 7.31 -9.12 6.70
N LEU A 29 8.35 -8.28 6.59
CA LEU A 29 9.02 -7.68 7.75
C LEU A 29 8.04 -6.82 8.58
N ALA A 30 7.15 -6.07 7.94
CA ALA A 30 6.13 -5.28 8.63
C ALA A 30 5.13 -6.15 9.40
N ALA A 31 4.79 -7.34 8.88
CA ALA A 31 3.94 -8.30 9.59
C ALA A 31 4.63 -8.83 10.87
N HIS A 32 5.94 -9.10 10.80
CA HIS A 32 6.72 -9.53 11.98
C HIS A 32 6.90 -8.43 13.02
N PHE A 33 7.06 -7.18 12.58
CA PHE A 33 7.06 -6.02 13.47
C PHE A 33 5.71 -5.85 14.16
N ALA A 34 4.60 -5.94 13.43
CA ALA A 34 3.26 -5.91 14.01
C ALA A 34 2.99 -7.06 14.99
N ALA A 35 3.64 -8.21 14.77
CA ALA A 35 3.61 -9.35 15.69
C ALA A 35 4.50 -9.18 16.94
N GLY A 36 5.24 -8.06 17.05
CA GLY A 36 6.15 -7.77 18.17
C GLY A 36 7.41 -8.62 18.20
N ARG A 37 7.78 -9.24 17.07
CA ARG A 37 8.98 -10.09 16.95
C ARG A 37 10.24 -9.31 16.56
N LEU A 38 10.07 -8.12 16.03
CA LEU A 38 11.14 -7.20 15.67
C LEU A 38 10.96 -5.94 16.50
N ASP A 39 12.04 -5.42 17.06
CA ASP A 39 12.03 -4.08 17.63
C ASP A 39 12.09 -3.01 16.51
N THR A 40 11.81 -1.75 16.86
CA THR A 40 11.78 -0.62 15.92
C THR A 40 13.09 -0.46 15.17
N ASP A 41 14.23 -0.56 15.86
CA ASP A 41 15.55 -0.41 15.26
C ASP A 41 15.90 -1.58 14.31
N GLU A 42 15.48 -2.80 14.68
CA GLU A 42 15.68 -3.99 13.85
C GLU A 42 14.83 -3.92 12.57
N PHE A 43 13.58 -3.47 12.71
CA PHE A 43 12.67 -3.30 11.59
C PHE A 43 13.21 -2.28 10.58
N ASP A 44 13.63 -1.09 11.03
CA ASP A 44 14.19 -0.06 10.15
C ASP A 44 15.44 -0.55 9.41
N SER A 45 16.35 -1.23 10.13
CA SER A 45 17.56 -1.80 9.54
C SER A 45 17.24 -2.84 8.47
N ARG A 46 16.35 -3.80 8.75
CA ARG A 46 16.01 -4.89 7.83
C ARG A 46 15.21 -4.42 6.63
N VAL A 47 14.27 -3.50 6.81
CA VAL A 47 13.48 -2.94 5.69
C VAL A 47 14.38 -2.16 4.74
N ARG A 48 15.33 -1.38 5.28
CA ARG A 48 16.32 -0.69 4.44
C ARG A 48 17.17 -1.68 3.64
N GLN A 49 17.63 -2.75 4.28
CA GLN A 49 18.39 -3.81 3.60
C GLN A 49 17.55 -4.53 2.53
N ALA A 50 16.26 -4.78 2.78
CA ALA A 50 15.35 -5.39 1.82
C ALA A 50 15.17 -4.54 0.55
N TYR A 51 15.13 -3.22 0.67
CA TYR A 51 15.04 -2.33 -0.51
C TYR A 51 16.36 -2.24 -1.30
N LEU A 52 17.50 -2.43 -0.63
CA LEU A 52 18.83 -2.43 -1.24
C LEU A 52 19.22 -3.78 -1.85
N ALA A 53 18.57 -4.87 -1.43
CA ALA A 53 18.78 -6.21 -1.94
C ALA A 53 18.62 -6.28 -3.47
N LYS A 54 19.55 -6.97 -4.14
CA LYS A 54 19.52 -7.13 -5.61
C LYS A 54 19.22 -8.57 -6.00
N THR A 55 19.46 -9.52 -5.11
CA THR A 55 19.26 -10.94 -5.33
C THR A 55 18.37 -11.55 -4.25
N ALA A 56 17.79 -12.71 -4.54
CA ALA A 56 17.00 -13.45 -3.56
C ALA A 56 17.86 -13.86 -2.35
N ALA A 57 19.12 -14.25 -2.59
CA ALA A 57 20.09 -14.60 -1.55
C ALA A 57 20.33 -13.45 -0.56
N ASP A 58 20.23 -12.19 -0.98
CA ASP A 58 20.35 -11.03 -0.09
C ASP A 58 19.15 -10.87 0.86
N LEU A 59 17.96 -11.37 0.47
CA LEU A 59 16.75 -11.32 1.29
C LEU A 59 16.71 -12.45 2.33
N ALA A 60 17.24 -13.62 2.00
CA ALA A 60 17.23 -14.80 2.87
C ALA A 60 17.76 -14.56 4.31
N PRO A 61 18.92 -13.92 4.53
CA PRO A 61 19.42 -13.67 5.88
C PRO A 61 18.54 -12.71 6.69
N LEU A 62 17.73 -11.85 6.05
CA LEU A 62 16.85 -10.91 6.74
C LEU A 62 15.70 -11.62 7.48
N PHE A 63 15.40 -12.86 7.11
CA PHE A 63 14.33 -13.68 7.68
C PHE A 63 14.84 -14.94 8.40
N ALA A 64 16.15 -15.15 8.51
CA ALA A 64 16.73 -16.40 9.03
C ALA A 64 16.27 -16.74 10.46
N ASP A 65 16.04 -15.71 11.26
CA ASP A 65 15.64 -15.77 12.66
C ASP A 65 14.12 -15.54 12.86
N LEU A 66 13.37 -15.37 11.76
CA LEU A 66 11.92 -15.19 11.77
C LEU A 66 11.21 -16.46 11.27
N PRO A 67 10.24 -17.02 12.03
CA PRO A 67 9.52 -18.21 11.61
C PRO A 67 8.55 -17.90 10.47
N GLY A 68 8.64 -18.64 9.34
CA GLY A 68 7.59 -18.66 8.30
C GLY A 68 7.97 -18.10 6.92
N GLU A 69 9.04 -17.32 6.78
CA GLU A 69 9.46 -16.72 5.50
C GLU A 69 10.76 -17.32 4.93
N GLN A 70 10.78 -18.63 4.69
CA GLN A 70 11.93 -19.33 4.08
C GLN A 70 12.00 -19.20 2.55
N ARG A 71 11.11 -18.41 1.93
CA ARG A 71 10.93 -18.40 0.46
C ARG A 71 12.07 -17.74 -0.32
N PHE A 72 13.02 -17.08 0.34
CA PHE A 72 13.99 -16.23 -0.34
C PHE A 72 15.41 -16.81 -0.47
N GLY A 73 15.74 -17.99 0.05
CA GLY A 73 17.12 -18.48 -0.10
C GLY A 73 17.45 -19.92 0.24
N THR A 74 16.49 -20.84 0.16
CA THR A 74 16.86 -22.25 0.03
C THR A 74 16.63 -22.62 -1.43
N GLU A 75 17.63 -23.26 -2.02
CA GLU A 75 17.50 -24.03 -3.27
C GLU A 75 16.40 -25.07 -3.05
N VAL A 76 15.17 -24.65 -3.29
CA VAL A 76 14.01 -25.55 -3.32
C VAL A 76 14.10 -26.22 -4.67
N GLU A 77 14.46 -27.51 -4.65
CA GLU A 77 14.08 -28.44 -5.69
C GLU A 77 12.60 -28.19 -6.01
N TYR A 78 12.37 -27.62 -7.19
CA TYR A 78 11.09 -27.07 -7.60
C TYR A 78 10.13 -28.24 -7.88
N GLU A 79 9.46 -28.72 -6.85
CA GLU A 79 8.15 -29.34 -7.02
C GLU A 79 7.13 -28.18 -7.13
N PRO A 80 6.46 -27.99 -8.29
CA PRO A 80 5.49 -26.93 -8.46
C PRO A 80 4.26 -27.23 -7.60
N GLU A 81 4.32 -26.87 -6.32
CA GLU A 81 3.12 -26.76 -5.50
C GLU A 81 2.22 -25.68 -6.13
N PRO A 82 0.99 -26.03 -6.53
CA PRO A 82 0.09 -25.08 -7.16
C PRO A 82 -0.15 -23.92 -6.21
N SER A 83 0.12 -22.71 -6.70
CA SER A 83 -0.12 -21.45 -6.00
C SER A 83 -1.59 -21.37 -5.58
N ARG A 84 -1.88 -21.88 -4.38
CA ARG A 84 -3.19 -21.84 -3.76
C ARG A 84 -3.39 -20.40 -3.31
N ARG A 85 -4.05 -19.60 -4.15
CA ARG A 85 -4.61 -18.30 -3.75
C ARG A 85 -5.40 -18.55 -2.47
N ASP A 86 -4.95 -18.02 -1.34
CA ASP A 86 -5.65 -18.10 -0.07
C ASP A 86 -6.81 -17.10 -0.07
N PRO A 87 -8.08 -17.53 -0.22
CA PRO A 87 -9.24 -16.62 -0.24
C PRO A 87 -9.43 -15.89 1.10
N GLY A 88 -8.77 -16.34 2.18
CA GLY A 88 -8.80 -15.68 3.48
C GLY A 88 -8.05 -14.34 3.53
N ARG A 89 -7.00 -14.18 2.71
CA ARG A 89 -6.21 -12.92 2.67
C ARG A 89 -6.99 -11.78 1.99
N GLU A 90 -7.77 -12.11 0.96
CA GLU A 90 -8.63 -11.15 0.27
C GLU A 90 -9.76 -10.65 1.19
N ALA A 91 -10.36 -11.55 1.98
CA ALA A 91 -11.38 -11.20 2.95
C ALA A 91 -10.83 -10.33 4.10
N ALA A 92 -9.60 -10.60 4.56
CA ALA A 92 -8.93 -9.79 5.58
C ALA A 92 -8.59 -8.38 5.06
N ALA A 93 -8.09 -8.27 3.82
CA ALA A 93 -7.76 -7.00 3.18
C ALA A 93 -9.01 -6.12 2.94
N LEU A 94 -10.13 -6.71 2.56
CA LEU A 94 -11.41 -5.99 2.41
C LEU A 94 -11.90 -5.45 3.76
N ARG A 95 -11.80 -6.25 4.83
CA ARG A 95 -12.20 -5.82 6.17
C ARG A 95 -11.34 -4.66 6.69
N THR A 96 -10.02 -4.73 6.53
CA THR A 96 -9.12 -3.63 6.90
C THR A 96 -9.37 -2.39 6.05
N LEU A 97 -9.58 -2.54 4.74
CA LEU A 97 -9.91 -1.42 3.84
C LEU A 97 -11.21 -0.73 4.26
N LEU A 98 -12.29 -1.49 4.53
CA LEU A 98 -13.56 -0.95 4.99
C LEU A 98 -13.41 -0.20 6.33
N PHE A 99 -12.61 -0.74 7.26
CA PHE A 99 -12.33 -0.09 8.52
C PHE A 99 -11.62 1.26 8.34
N VAL A 100 -10.60 1.32 7.47
CA VAL A 100 -9.89 2.57 7.15
C VAL A 100 -10.84 3.60 6.52
N ILE A 101 -11.66 3.19 5.55
CA ILE A 101 -12.66 4.06 4.91
C ILE A 101 -13.65 4.61 5.96
N ALA A 102 -14.14 3.76 6.86
CA ALA A 102 -15.05 4.17 7.93
C ALA A 102 -14.42 5.21 8.87
N VAL A 103 -13.15 5.01 9.27
CA VAL A 103 -12.41 5.97 10.09
C VAL A 103 -12.24 7.31 9.37
N LEU A 104 -11.85 7.30 8.10
CA LEU A 104 -11.71 8.52 7.29
C LEU A 104 -13.03 9.27 7.14
N ALA A 105 -14.13 8.54 6.88
CA ALA A 105 -15.47 9.11 6.79
C ALA A 105 -15.91 9.72 8.12
N ALA A 106 -15.63 9.06 9.25
CA ALA A 106 -15.94 9.59 10.57
C ALA A 106 -15.14 10.87 10.88
N VAL A 107 -13.84 10.90 10.54
CA VAL A 107 -12.99 12.10 10.71
C VAL A 107 -13.50 13.25 9.83
N LEU A 108 -13.82 12.98 8.57
CA LEU A 108 -14.37 13.97 7.65
C LEU A 108 -15.72 14.50 8.15
N TRP A 109 -16.59 13.61 8.63
CA TRP A 109 -17.88 14.00 9.21
C TRP A 109 -17.71 14.88 10.44
N VAL A 110 -16.83 14.51 11.37
CA VAL A 110 -16.48 15.35 12.52
C VAL A 110 -15.95 16.70 12.08
N PHE A 111 -15.10 16.76 11.05
CA PHE A 111 -14.58 18.02 10.52
C PHE A 111 -15.68 18.90 9.93
N VAL A 112 -16.60 18.32 9.14
CA VAL A 112 -17.77 19.01 8.56
C VAL A 112 -18.71 19.55 9.64
N VAL A 113 -18.88 18.83 10.75
CA VAL A 113 -19.76 19.24 11.86
C VAL A 113 -19.07 20.23 12.81
N ARG A 114 -17.75 20.10 13.00
CA ARG A 114 -16.97 20.88 13.98
C ARG A 114 -16.45 22.20 13.41
N VAL A 115 -16.27 22.30 12.08
CA VAL A 115 -16.03 23.55 11.36
C VAL A 115 -17.39 24.22 11.14
N PRO A 116 -17.73 25.34 11.79
CA PRO A 116 -19.12 25.78 11.85
C PRO A 116 -19.66 26.17 10.47
N PRO A 117 -20.92 25.82 10.12
CA PRO A 117 -21.60 26.23 8.88
C PRO A 117 -21.82 27.74 8.71
N LEU A 118 -21.28 28.57 9.62
CA LEU A 118 -21.28 30.03 9.56
C LEU A 118 -20.50 30.60 8.36
N VAL A 119 -19.58 29.83 7.75
CA VAL A 119 -18.85 30.27 6.54
C VAL A 119 -19.69 30.06 5.28
N PHE A 120 -20.55 29.03 5.26
CA PHE A 120 -21.37 28.70 4.09
C PHE A 120 -22.68 29.49 4.02
N LEU A 121 -23.26 29.85 5.18
CA LEU A 121 -24.46 30.69 5.26
C LEU A 121 -24.35 32.04 4.52
N PRO A 122 -23.30 32.87 4.69
CA PRO A 122 -23.19 34.15 3.99
C PRO A 122 -22.94 33.97 2.48
N ILE A 123 -22.26 32.90 2.06
CA ILE A 123 -21.98 32.60 0.64
C ILE A 123 -23.27 32.18 -0.07
N ILE A 124 -24.05 31.28 0.54
CA ILE A 124 -25.35 30.85 0.02
C ILE A 124 -26.32 32.04 -0.03
N TRP A 125 -26.36 32.86 1.03
CA TRP A 125 -27.17 34.07 1.07
C TRP A 125 -26.77 35.10 0.00
N LEU A 126 -25.47 35.30 -0.24
CA LEU A 126 -24.95 36.23 -1.25
C LEU A 126 -25.27 35.77 -2.69
N VAL A 127 -25.20 34.47 -2.97
CA VAL A 127 -25.56 33.88 -4.27
C VAL A 127 -27.06 34.00 -4.52
N LEU A 128 -27.90 33.71 -3.51
CA LEU A 128 -29.35 33.88 -3.58
C LEU A 128 -29.74 35.36 -3.74
N ALA A 129 -29.14 36.27 -2.96
CA ALA A 129 -29.39 37.71 -3.06
C ALA A 129 -29.01 38.26 -4.45
N ARG A 130 -27.89 37.83 -5.01
CA ARG A 130 -27.44 38.20 -6.36
C ARG A 130 -28.37 37.66 -7.45
N HIS A 131 -28.92 36.46 -7.26
CA HIS A 131 -29.85 35.84 -8.22
C HIS A 131 -31.28 36.44 -8.15
N HIS A 132 -31.72 36.89 -6.98
CA HIS A 132 -33.02 37.54 -6.82
C HIS A 132 -33.03 39.02 -7.26
N LEU A 133 -31.88 39.70 -7.29
CA LEU A 133 -31.78 41.08 -7.79
C LEU A 133 -31.80 41.20 -9.32
N GLY A 134 -31.62 40.11 -10.06
CA GLY A 134 -31.63 40.11 -11.54
C GLY A 134 -33.01 39.97 -12.21
N ARG A 135 -34.11 39.94 -11.45
CA ARG A 135 -35.48 39.73 -11.99
C ARG A 135 -36.48 40.85 -11.63
N ARG A 136 -36.07 42.12 -11.67
CA ARG A 136 -37.00 43.25 -11.47
C ARG A 136 -36.93 44.37 -12.54
N SER A 137 -36.43 44.11 -13.74
CA SER A 137 -36.31 45.16 -14.78
C SER A 137 -36.90 44.82 -16.15
N CYS A 138 -38.02 44.09 -16.20
CA CYS A 138 -38.88 44.08 -17.38
C CYS A 138 -40.36 44.13 -16.96
N ARG A 139 -40.91 45.34 -16.78
CA ARG A 139 -42.32 45.71 -17.04
C ARG A 139 -42.55 47.20 -16.81
N ALA A 140 -43.38 47.80 -17.67
CA ALA A 140 -43.68 49.23 -17.92
C ALA A 140 -42.61 49.89 -18.83
N TRP A 141 -42.83 50.13 -20.13
CA TRP A 141 -43.83 51.01 -20.80
C TRP A 141 -43.93 52.38 -20.15
#